data_AF-A0A090QKQ9-F1
#
_entry.id   AF-A0A090QKQ9-F1
#
_cell.length_a   1.000
_cell.length_b   1.000
_cell.length_c   1.000
_cell.angle_alpha   90.00
_cell.angle_beta   90.00
_cell.angle_gamma   90.00
#
_symmetry.space_group_name_H-M   'P 1'
#
loop_
_entity.id
_entity.type
_entity.pdbx_description
1 polymer ?
#
loop_
_entity_poly.entity_id
_entity_poly.type
_entity_poly.pdbx_seq_one_letter_code
_entity_poly.pdbx_strand_id
1 'polypeptide(L)'
;MSHVQALAEHHQYYTSGISDILTIDETVKANPEAMYQLCKGALAIGFREFTANVHSNDLVRVTGYMIKLSDIAKFKEQGSRTNTTGLGEEAAATTGILNRAPRVVSHEQAPRYSDGQ
;
A
#
# COMPACT_ATOMS: atom_id res chain seq x y z
N MET A 1 -12.82 4.55 13.00
CA MET A 1 -11.42 4.10 13.20
C MET A 1 -10.75 4.20 11.84
N SER A 2 -9.59 4.84 11.75
CA SER A 2 -8.84 4.90 10.47
C SER A 2 -8.33 3.50 10.09
N HIS A 3 -8.04 3.25 8.82
CA HIS A 3 -7.60 1.93 8.36
C HIS A 3 -6.25 1.56 8.98
N VAL A 4 -5.34 2.53 9.08
CA VAL A 4 -4.02 2.36 9.69
C VAL A 4 -4.15 1.99 11.17
N GLN A 5 -5.07 2.62 11.91
CA GLN A 5 -5.30 2.27 13.31
C GLN A 5 -5.81 0.84 13.49
N ALA A 6 -6.76 0.41 12.65
CA ALA A 6 -7.29 -0.95 12.70
C ALA A 6 -6.21 -2.00 12.43
N LEU A 7 -5.30 -1.70 11.49
CA LEU A 7 -4.21 -2.60 11.12
C LEU A 7 -3.06 -2.60 12.14
N ALA A 8 -2.74 -1.47 12.77
CA ALA A 8 -1.65 -1.36 13.73
C ALA A 8 -1.74 -2.39 14.87
N GLU A 9 -2.95 -2.65 15.37
CA GLU A 9 -3.18 -3.61 16.46
C GLU A 9 -2.78 -5.05 16.07
N HIS A 10 -2.85 -5.40 14.79
CA HIS A 10 -2.47 -6.73 14.32
C HIS A 10 -0.96 -6.91 14.25
N HIS A 11 -0.19 -5.84 14.07
CA HIS A 11 1.25 -5.93 13.80
C HIS A 11 2.00 -6.62 14.94
N GLN A 12 1.57 -6.45 16.19
CA GLN A 12 2.23 -7.04 17.36
C GLN A 12 2.25 -8.57 17.37
N TYR A 13 1.32 -9.24 16.68
CA TYR A 13 1.17 -10.70 16.72
C TYR A 13 2.11 -11.45 15.77
N TYR A 14 2.77 -10.76 14.84
CA TYR A 14 3.58 -11.38 13.79
C TYR A 14 5.07 -11.18 14.04
N THR A 15 5.70 -12.00 14.89
CA THR A 15 7.13 -11.85 15.25
C THR A 15 8.06 -11.84 14.04
N SER A 16 7.77 -12.66 13.03
CA SER A 16 8.57 -12.75 11.78
C SER A 16 8.38 -11.56 10.83
N GLY A 17 7.52 -10.61 11.16
CA GLY A 17 7.19 -9.44 10.35
C GLY A 17 5.85 -9.57 9.61
N ILE A 18 5.21 -8.42 9.40
CA ILE A 18 4.02 -8.25 8.58
C ILE A 18 4.12 -6.87 7.92
N SER A 19 3.71 -6.78 6.66
CA SER A 19 3.63 -5.54 5.92
C SER A 19 2.26 -5.38 5.30
N ASP A 20 1.74 -4.16 5.33
CA ASP A 20 0.53 -3.78 4.61
C ASP A 20 0.85 -3.00 3.34
N ILE A 21 -0.03 -3.10 2.35
CA ILE A 21 0.05 -2.33 1.10
C ILE A 21 -1.08 -1.31 1.09
N LEU A 22 -0.73 -0.05 1.29
CA LEU A 22 -1.66 1.07 1.23
C LEU A 22 -1.75 1.58 -0.21
N THR A 23 -2.96 1.73 -0.73
CA THR A 23 -3.16 2.41 -2.03
C THR A 23 -3.45 3.86 -1.74
N ILE A 24 -2.59 4.75 -2.24
CA ILE A 24 -2.62 6.18 -1.96
C ILE A 24 -3.02 6.92 -3.24
N ASP A 25 -3.86 7.93 -3.08
CA ASP A 25 -4.26 8.80 -4.17
C ASP A 25 -3.08 9.62 -4.73
N GLU A 26 -3.14 9.96 -6.02
CA GLU A 26 -2.05 10.68 -6.71
C GLU A 26 -1.82 12.11 -6.19
N THR A 27 -2.83 12.72 -5.54
CA THR A 27 -2.72 14.04 -4.91
C THR A 27 -1.58 14.15 -3.91
N VAL A 28 -1.10 13.03 -3.38
CA VAL A 28 0.04 13.01 -2.46
C VAL A 28 1.34 13.50 -3.11
N LYS A 29 1.45 13.46 -4.44
CA LYS A 29 2.58 14.05 -5.19
C LYS A 29 2.61 15.58 -5.04
N ALA A 30 1.43 16.21 -4.95
CA ALA A 30 1.30 17.65 -4.75
C ALA A 30 1.40 18.05 -3.26
N ASN A 31 1.21 17.09 -2.34
CA ASN A 31 1.37 17.30 -0.90
C ASN A 31 2.21 16.18 -0.24
N PRO A 32 3.55 16.17 -0.43
CA PRO A 32 4.42 15.16 0.15
C PRO A 32 4.41 15.15 1.69
N GLU A 33 4.11 16.28 2.33
CA GLU A 33 3.98 16.39 3.78
C GLU A 33 2.89 15.44 4.31
N ALA A 34 1.83 15.21 3.53
CA ALA A 34 0.80 14.24 3.89
C ALA A 34 1.37 12.81 4.02
N MET A 35 2.27 12.38 3.14
CA MET A 35 2.96 11.09 3.30
C MET A 35 3.84 11.08 4.54
N TYR A 36 4.59 12.16 4.77
CA TYR A 36 5.46 12.24 5.95
C TYR A 36 4.67 12.08 7.25
N GLN A 37 3.55 12.79 7.37
CA GLN A 37 2.67 12.70 8.55
C GLN A 37 2.02 11.32 8.67
N LEU A 38 1.61 10.70 7.55
CA LEU A 38 1.11 9.32 7.53
C LEU A 38 2.17 8.35 8.08
N CYS A 39 3.41 8.42 7.57
CA CYS A 39 4.51 7.58 8.05
C CYS A 39 4.75 7.81 9.54
N LYS A 40 4.88 9.06 9.97
CA LYS A 40 5.14 9.44 11.36
C LYS A 40 4.04 8.95 12.30
N GLY A 41 2.78 9.16 11.94
CA GLY A 41 1.61 8.74 12.71
C GLY A 41 1.48 7.22 12.79
N ALA A 42 1.65 6.51 11.67
CA ALA A 42 1.59 5.05 11.62
C ALA A 42 2.66 4.42 12.53
N LEU A 43 3.92 4.83 12.37
CA LEU A 43 5.02 4.32 13.20
C LEU A 43 4.79 4.60 14.70
N ALA A 44 4.25 5.78 15.03
CA ALA A 44 3.97 6.16 16.42
C ALA A 44 2.90 5.29 17.11
N ILE A 45 1.98 4.69 16.34
CA ILE A 45 0.93 3.80 16.88
C ILE A 45 1.29 2.31 16.80
N GLY A 46 2.54 1.97 16.51
CA GLY A 46 3.03 0.60 16.48
C GLY A 46 2.90 -0.12 15.13
N PHE A 47 2.59 0.61 14.05
CA PHE A 47 2.69 0.08 12.70
C PHE A 47 4.16 -0.19 12.37
N ARG A 48 4.52 -1.41 11.97
CA ARG A 48 5.94 -1.80 11.81
C ARG A 48 6.44 -1.66 10.38
N GLU A 49 5.65 -2.06 9.39
CA GLU A 49 6.03 -1.99 7.98
C GLU A 49 4.80 -1.74 7.10
N PHE A 50 4.94 -0.84 6.12
CA PHE A 50 3.98 -0.73 5.02
C PHE A 50 4.68 -0.33 3.73
N THR A 51 4.02 -0.61 2.62
CA THR A 51 4.36 -0.06 1.31
C THR A 51 3.20 0.77 0.77
N ALA A 52 3.49 1.82 0.02
CA ALA A 52 2.48 2.65 -0.63
C ALA A 52 2.50 2.44 -2.15
N ASN A 53 1.38 1.99 -2.71
CA ASN A 53 1.10 2.07 -4.14
C ASN A 53 0.44 3.42 -4.41
N VAL A 54 1.11 4.32 -5.12
CA VAL A 54 0.49 5.57 -5.57
C VAL A 54 -0.31 5.26 -6.83
N HIS A 55 -1.59 5.65 -6.84
CA HIS A 55 -2.43 5.54 -8.02
C HIS A 55 -1.75 6.25 -9.20
N SER A 56 -1.90 5.72 -10.42
CA SER A 56 -1.19 6.15 -11.64
C SER A 56 0.24 5.59 -11.87
N ASN A 57 0.81 4.78 -10.98
CA ASN A 57 2.20 4.32 -11.14
C ASN A 57 2.30 2.96 -11.83
N ASP A 58 3.30 2.77 -12.71
CA ASP A 58 3.52 1.50 -13.43
C ASP A 58 4.04 0.40 -12.49
N LEU A 59 4.75 0.79 -11.43
CA LEU A 59 5.32 -0.14 -10.46
C LEU A 59 4.36 -0.38 -9.29
N VAL A 60 3.96 -1.62 -9.09
CA VAL A 60 2.97 -2.03 -8.08
C VAL A 60 3.59 -3.02 -7.10
N ARG A 61 3.39 -2.77 -5.80
CA ARG A 61 3.72 -3.70 -4.73
C ARG A 61 2.69 -4.82 -4.69
N VAL A 62 3.19 -6.04 -4.68
CA VAL A 62 2.48 -7.29 -4.36
C VAL A 62 2.99 -7.80 -3.01
N THR A 63 2.48 -8.92 -2.51
CA THR A 63 2.91 -9.56 -1.25
C THR A 63 4.37 -10.03 -1.33
N GLY A 64 5.31 -9.14 -1.00
CA GLY A 64 6.75 -9.42 -0.90
C GLY A 64 7.59 -9.09 -2.14
N TYR A 65 7.00 -8.60 -3.24
CA TYR A 65 7.71 -8.28 -4.47
C TYR A 65 7.07 -7.12 -5.25
N MET A 66 7.77 -6.61 -6.26
CA MET A 66 7.28 -5.55 -7.16
C MET A 66 7.04 -6.11 -8.56
N ILE A 67 6.03 -5.59 -9.25
CA ILE A 67 5.76 -5.87 -10.66
C ILE A 67 5.53 -4.57 -11.43
N LYS A 68 5.78 -4.59 -12.73
CA LYS A 68 5.37 -3.52 -13.64
C LYS A 68 4.10 -3.91 -14.37
N LEU A 69 3.12 -3.01 -14.41
CA LEU A 69 1.87 -3.22 -15.14
C LEU A 69 2.14 -3.34 -16.64
N SER A 70 3.09 -2.59 -17.16
CA SER A 70 3.58 -2.69 -18.53
C SER A 70 4.15 -4.07 -18.89
N ASP A 71 4.79 -4.76 -17.95
CA ASP A 71 5.29 -6.12 -18.16
C ASP A 71 4.16 -7.16 -18.12
N ILE A 72 3.14 -6.97 -17.28
CA ILE A 72 1.93 -7.81 -17.28
C ILE A 72 1.17 -7.67 -18.60
N ALA A 73 1.04 -6.45 -19.13
CA ALA A 73 0.38 -6.22 -20.41
C ALA A 73 1.09 -6.98 -21.54
N LYS A 74 2.43 -6.90 -21.61
CA LYS A 74 3.25 -7.64 -22.57
C LYS A 74 3.15 -9.16 -22.37
N PHE A 75 3.07 -9.63 -21.13
CA PHE A 75 2.97 -11.05 -20.83
C PHE A 75 1.74 -11.70 -21.48
N LYS A 76 0.61 -10.98 -21.53
CA LYS A 76 -0.62 -11.48 -22.15
C LYS A 76 -0.49 -11.73 -23.66
N GLU A 77 0.44 -11.04 -24.33
CA GLU A 77 0.65 -11.14 -25.78
C GLU A 77 1.72 -12.18 -26.15
N GLN A 78 2.83 -12.22 -25.40
CA GLN A 78 4.03 -12.97 -25.80
C GLN A 78 4.67 -13.80 -24.66
N GLY A 79 4.04 -13.86 -23.49
CA GLY A 79 4.63 -14.47 -22.29
C GLY A 79 5.78 -13.64 -21.70
N SER A 80 6.45 -14.17 -20.67
CA SER A 80 7.59 -13.54 -20.01
C SER A 80 8.58 -14.59 -19.55
N ARG A 81 9.86 -14.23 -19.59
CA ARG A 81 10.96 -15.02 -19.01
C ARG A 81 11.25 -14.65 -17.55
N THR A 82 10.54 -13.64 -17.03
CA THR A 82 10.68 -13.15 -15.66
C THR A 82 9.61 -13.78 -14.77
N ASN A 83 10.03 -14.55 -13.77
CA ASN A 83 9.12 -15.29 -12.88
C ASN A 83 8.11 -14.36 -12.17
N THR A 84 8.51 -13.16 -11.76
CA THR A 84 7.62 -12.22 -11.06
C THR A 84 6.51 -11.66 -11.94
N THR A 85 6.68 -11.63 -13.26
CA THR A 85 5.63 -11.20 -14.19
C THR A 85 4.49 -12.22 -14.25
N GLY A 86 4.82 -13.52 -14.32
CA GLY A 86 3.83 -14.59 -14.31
C GLY A 86 3.05 -14.63 -12.99
N LEU A 87 3.76 -14.61 -11.85
CA LEU A 87 3.13 -14.53 -10.53
C LEU A 87 2.27 -13.26 -10.37
N GLY A 88 2.75 -12.14 -10.92
CA GLY A 88 2.04 -10.87 -10.91
C GLY A 88 0.76 -10.89 -11.73
N GLU A 89 0.75 -11.56 -12.89
CA GLU A 89 -0.43 -11.69 -13.73
C GLU A 89 -1.51 -12.53 -13.06
N GLU A 90 -1.13 -13.69 -12.52
CA GLU A 90 -2.05 -14.57 -11.79
C GLU A 90 -2.65 -13.84 -10.56
N ALA A 91 -1.81 -13.12 -9.81
CA ALA A 91 -2.27 -12.30 -8.69
C ALA A 91 -3.24 -11.20 -9.15
N ALA A 92 -2.94 -10.51 -10.24
CA ALA A 92 -3.81 -9.48 -10.81
C ALA A 92 -5.18 -10.04 -11.25
N ALA A 93 -5.18 -11.20 -11.90
CA ALA A 93 -6.39 -11.85 -12.40
C ALA A 93 -7.27 -12.43 -11.28
N THR A 94 -6.66 -13.00 -10.24
CA THR A 94 -7.37 -13.82 -9.25
C THR A 94 -7.74 -13.07 -7.98
N THR A 95 -6.89 -12.13 -7.54
CA THR A 95 -6.99 -11.55 -6.18
C THR A 95 -7.54 -10.12 -6.16
N GLY A 96 -7.76 -9.51 -7.33
CA GLY A 96 -8.26 -8.14 -7.43
C GLY A 96 -7.29 -7.08 -6.89
N ILE A 97 -5.98 -7.36 -6.84
CA ILE A 97 -4.96 -6.42 -6.32
C ILE A 97 -4.96 -5.07 -7.05
N LEU A 98 -5.39 -5.02 -8.31
CA LEU A 98 -5.47 -3.79 -9.10
C LEU A 98 -6.75 -2.97 -8.86
N ASN A 99 -7.75 -3.56 -8.18
CA ASN A 99 -9.05 -2.93 -7.93
C ASN A 99 -9.11 -2.25 -6.54
N ARG A 100 -7.99 -2.17 -5.83
CA ARG A 100 -7.93 -1.57 -4.49
C ARG A 100 -8.17 -0.07 -4.60
N ALA A 101 -9.19 0.43 -3.89
CA ALA A 101 -9.56 1.84 -3.92
C ALA A 101 -8.42 2.73 -3.37
N PRO A 102 -8.05 3.82 -4.07
CA PRO A 102 -7.13 4.81 -3.55
C PRO A 102 -7.69 5.45 -2.28
N ARG A 103 -6.83 5.60 -1.27
CA ARG A 103 -7.16 6.27 -0.02
C ARG A 103 -6.69 7.72 -0.11
N VAL A 104 -7.59 8.63 0.20
CA VAL A 104 -7.26 10.05 0.38
C VAL A 104 -6.61 10.21 1.75
N VAL A 105 -5.33 10.58 1.79
CA VAL A 105 -4.54 10.68 3.04
C VAL A 105 -5.20 11.59 4.08
N SER A 106 -5.93 12.63 3.64
CA SER A 106 -6.69 13.52 4.53
C SER A 106 -7.72 12.81 5.41
N HIS A 107 -8.25 11.64 5.00
CA HIS A 107 -9.22 10.86 5.78
C HIS A 107 -8.55 9.89 6.77
N GLU A 108 -7.26 9.58 6.58
CA GLU A 108 -6.45 8.79 7.51
C GLU A 108 -5.74 9.69 8.54
N GLN A 109 -5.78 11.01 8.36
CA GLN A 109 -5.07 12.00 9.17
C GLN A 109 -5.73 12.35 10.51
N ALA A 110 -6.87 11.77 10.90
CA ALA A 110 -7.60 12.23 12.08
C ALA A 110 -6.72 12.30 13.34
N PRO A 111 -6.28 13.51 13.77
CA PRO A 111 -5.60 13.67 15.03
C PRO A 111 -6.72 13.72 16.07
N ARG A 112 -6.86 12.69 16.89
CA ARG A 112 -7.60 12.86 18.15
C ARG A 112 -6.70 13.65 19.07
N TYR A 113 -6.83 14.98 19.04
CA TYR A 113 -6.44 15.77 20.19
C TYR A 113 -7.36 15.33 21.33
N SER A 114 -6.82 14.55 22.26
CA SER A 114 -7.41 14.47 23.59
C SER A 114 -7.11 15.81 24.25
N ASP A 115 -8.07 16.74 24.16
CA ASP A 115 -8.05 17.92 25.02
C ASP A 115 -8.10 17.42 26.45
N GLY A 116 -6.98 17.62 27.15
CA GLY A 116 -6.95 17.48 28.59
C GLY A 116 -7.86 18.55 29.20
N GLN A 117 -8.98 18.11 29.76
CA GLN A 117 -9.68 18.77 30.85
C GLN A 117 -9.76 17.81 32.02
#